data_AF-A0A0L0JDW7-F1
#
_entry.id   AF-A0A0L0JDW7-F1
#
_cell.length_a   1.000
_cell.length_b   1.000
_cell.length_c   1.000
_cell.angle_alpha   90.00
_cell.angle_beta   90.00
_cell.angle_gamma   90.00
#
_symmetry.space_group_name_H-M   'P 1'
#
loop_
_entity.id
_entity.type
_entity.pdbx_description
1 polymer ?
#
loop_
_entity_poly.entity_id
_entity_poly.type
_entity_poly.pdbx_seq_one_letter_code
_entity_poly.pdbx_strand_id
1 'polypeptide(L)'
;MPDYGHDLLFGTVLVPTSGHPDDAVALARIADRAGLDLVSVPDHPYRPDLLDAWTVLAVIAASTTRVRVFPNVANLPLRPPVMLARAAAGLDLISGGRVELGLGAGAYWDAIAADGGPRRDPGTARRATREAIDVIRALWSNAARPVRVPGEHYALDGAVPGPTPAHSIGIWLGAVGPRMLALTGEKADGWLPSVPHVPPGQLAAGHRAIDEAAASAGREPDKVRRLYNLSPGPGGFPQGPPSTWPEQLAALTLEHGTSAFLLPTQQPSLIEAFANEVAPATRDLVTAERKRAADRPGSAGRAHPVEDSTAPATPPARRTARAATATLAPDRPGDRLSVQPTPPPTTRQSAEQLWDESSRPTAPPADPQRGYSRREQEPARNLVAAHDQLRADLDRLGEVVRQVLDDALDPGEARSEIQRLSLRQNAWTLGAYCASYCRVTTVHHTREDEDLFPHLRRSDPRLGAVLDRLTEEHHAIQGVIERLDRALVAFVREEGDGEALRAATDLLADTLLSHLAYEERELIEPMARFGTGW
;
A
#
# COMPACT_ATOMS: atom_id res chain seq x y z
N MET A 1 -15.44 -15.44 -22.08
CA MET A 1 -15.09 -14.91 -20.74
C MET A 1 -13.71 -14.29 -20.88
N PRO A 2 -13.44 -13.12 -20.26
CA PRO A 2 -12.15 -12.43 -20.40
C PRO A 2 -11.03 -13.08 -19.58
N ASP A 3 -11.23 -14.31 -19.10
CA ASP A 3 -10.15 -15.11 -18.56
C ASP A 3 -9.15 -15.43 -19.70
N TYR A 4 -8.05 -14.66 -19.75
CA TYR A 4 -7.00 -14.79 -20.76
C TYR A 4 -6.14 -16.06 -20.56
N GLY A 5 -6.48 -16.93 -19.62
CA GLY A 5 -5.79 -18.21 -19.41
C GLY A 5 -4.43 -18.10 -18.72
N HIS A 6 -4.07 -16.90 -18.24
CA HIS A 6 -2.82 -16.68 -17.53
C HIS A 6 -2.73 -17.46 -16.22
N ASP A 7 -1.53 -17.94 -15.91
CA ASP A 7 -1.17 -18.36 -14.56
C ASP A 7 -1.29 -17.20 -13.59
N LEU A 8 -1.66 -17.49 -12.33
CA LEU A 8 -1.80 -16.46 -11.31
C LEU A 8 -0.47 -16.17 -10.60
N LEU A 9 -0.13 -14.88 -10.55
CA LEU A 9 1.04 -14.37 -9.86
C LEU A 9 0.64 -13.60 -8.61
N PHE A 10 1.31 -13.87 -7.50
CA PHE A 10 1.10 -13.18 -6.24
C PHE A 10 2.40 -12.54 -5.78
N GLY A 11 2.32 -11.31 -5.30
CA GLY A 11 3.48 -10.60 -4.82
C GLY A 11 3.19 -9.54 -3.78
N THR A 12 4.25 -8.90 -3.32
CA THR A 12 4.18 -7.81 -2.35
C THR A 12 4.84 -6.52 -2.88
N VAL A 13 4.35 -5.39 -2.40
CA VAL A 13 4.97 -4.07 -2.61
C VAL A 13 5.61 -3.64 -1.29
N LEU A 14 6.94 -3.55 -1.29
CA LEU A 14 7.75 -3.22 -0.11
C LEU A 14 8.25 -1.79 -0.22
N VAL A 15 8.09 -1.00 0.84
CA VAL A 15 8.50 0.41 0.86
C VAL A 15 9.91 0.50 1.43
N PRO A 16 10.90 1.00 0.67
CA PRO A 16 12.30 0.93 1.05
C PRO A 16 12.68 2.16 1.88
N THR A 17 12.15 2.28 3.10
CA THR A 17 12.37 3.50 3.91
C THR A 17 13.83 3.67 4.31
N SER A 18 14.34 4.91 4.33
CA SER A 18 15.71 5.22 4.75
C SER A 18 15.92 5.14 6.26
N GLY A 19 14.84 5.27 7.06
CA GLY A 19 14.87 5.09 8.52
C GLY A 19 15.12 3.64 8.95
N HIS A 20 14.67 2.67 8.14
CA HIS A 20 14.88 1.25 8.36
C HIS A 20 15.35 0.57 7.06
N PRO A 21 16.61 0.79 6.65
CA PRO A 21 17.09 0.46 5.31
C PRO A 21 17.13 -1.05 5.01
N ASP A 22 17.14 -1.89 6.05
CA ASP A 22 17.20 -3.34 5.91
C ASP A 22 15.80 -4.00 5.80
N ASP A 23 14.73 -3.30 6.15
CA ASP A 23 13.38 -3.89 6.31
C ASP A 23 12.86 -4.47 5.01
N ALA A 24 12.97 -3.71 3.90
CA ALA A 24 12.52 -4.19 2.59
C ALA A 24 13.27 -5.46 2.16
N VAL A 25 14.56 -5.60 2.49
CA VAL A 25 15.34 -6.81 2.18
C VAL A 25 14.91 -7.97 3.08
N ALA A 26 14.67 -7.72 4.37
CA ALA A 26 14.19 -8.74 5.31
C ALA A 26 12.80 -9.27 4.91
N LEU A 27 11.87 -8.37 4.59
CA LEU A 27 10.52 -8.70 4.11
C LEU A 27 10.55 -9.42 2.76
N ALA A 28 11.44 -9.03 1.84
CA ALA A 28 11.59 -9.73 0.57
C ALA A 28 12.07 -11.18 0.76
N ARG A 29 12.94 -11.45 1.75
CA ARG A 29 13.35 -12.82 2.10
C ARG A 29 12.21 -13.63 2.69
N ILE A 30 11.28 -13.00 3.42
CA ILE A 30 10.07 -13.65 3.93
C ILE A 30 9.16 -13.99 2.75
N ALA A 31 8.86 -13.02 1.88
CA ALA A 31 8.09 -13.22 0.65
C ALA A 31 8.68 -14.34 -0.23
N ASP A 32 10.01 -14.36 -0.40
CA ASP A 32 10.71 -15.43 -1.10
C ASP A 32 10.44 -16.76 -0.41
N ARG A 33 10.80 -16.96 0.87
CA ARG A 33 10.58 -18.24 1.56
C ARG A 33 9.11 -18.70 1.59
N ALA A 34 8.17 -17.78 1.71
CA ALA A 34 6.74 -18.06 1.82
C ALA A 34 6.09 -18.49 0.50
N GLY A 35 6.77 -18.36 -0.64
CA GLY A 35 6.24 -18.87 -1.90
C GLY A 35 5.70 -17.81 -2.87
N LEU A 36 5.84 -16.51 -2.58
CA LEU A 36 5.40 -15.47 -3.52
C LEU A 36 6.22 -15.49 -4.82
N ASP A 37 5.59 -15.04 -5.90
CA ASP A 37 6.17 -14.98 -7.25
C ASP A 37 6.89 -13.66 -7.51
N LEU A 38 6.42 -12.58 -6.87
CA LEU A 38 6.79 -11.21 -7.17
C LEU A 38 7.14 -10.41 -5.90
N VAL A 39 8.21 -9.63 -5.97
CA VAL A 39 8.53 -8.57 -5.00
C VAL A 39 8.76 -7.29 -5.77
N SER A 40 8.15 -6.20 -5.32
CA SER A 40 8.26 -4.91 -5.99
C SER A 40 8.51 -3.77 -5.02
N VAL A 41 9.14 -2.72 -5.52
CA VAL A 41 9.56 -1.56 -4.72
C VAL A 41 9.15 -0.29 -5.47
N PRO A 42 8.47 0.68 -4.82
CA PRO A 42 8.10 1.93 -5.48
C PRO A 42 9.34 2.76 -5.81
N ASP A 43 9.32 3.43 -6.97
CA ASP A 43 10.45 4.22 -7.46
C ASP A 43 10.12 5.72 -7.43
N HIS A 44 10.40 6.35 -6.29
CA HIS A 44 10.25 7.79 -6.07
C HIS A 44 11.59 8.43 -5.69
N PRO A 45 12.55 8.60 -6.63
CA PRO A 45 13.89 9.10 -6.32
C PRO A 45 13.94 10.46 -5.60
N TYR A 46 12.91 11.29 -5.79
CA TYR A 46 12.75 12.60 -5.17
C TYR A 46 12.25 12.57 -3.71
N ARG A 47 12.01 11.38 -3.15
CA ARG A 47 11.58 11.20 -1.75
C ARG A 47 12.78 10.88 -0.87
N PRO A 48 13.23 11.80 0.01
CA PRO A 48 14.43 11.58 0.83
C PRO A 48 14.23 10.52 1.93
N ASP A 49 12.98 10.20 2.25
CA ASP A 49 12.58 9.14 3.17
C ASP A 49 12.65 7.74 2.56
N LEU A 50 12.95 7.62 1.25
CA LEU A 50 13.05 6.34 0.54
C LEU A 50 14.46 6.12 -0.02
N LEU A 51 14.89 4.87 -0.05
CA LEU A 51 16.09 4.44 -0.75
C LEU A 51 15.84 4.35 -2.27
N ASP A 52 16.91 4.41 -3.05
CA ASP A 52 16.88 4.18 -4.49
C ASP A 52 16.35 2.78 -4.82
N ALA A 53 15.27 2.71 -5.62
CA ALA A 53 14.58 1.46 -5.89
C ALA A 53 15.46 0.41 -6.56
N TRP A 54 16.30 0.79 -7.54
CA TRP A 54 17.15 -0.17 -8.26
C TRP A 54 18.28 -0.71 -7.39
N THR A 55 18.80 0.12 -6.49
CA THR A 55 19.77 -0.29 -5.48
C THR A 55 19.18 -1.35 -4.56
N VAL A 56 17.98 -1.11 -4.02
CA VAL A 56 17.29 -2.06 -3.15
C VAL A 56 16.90 -3.33 -3.91
N LEU A 57 16.38 -3.23 -5.13
CA LEU A 57 16.03 -4.37 -5.97
C LEU A 57 17.25 -5.26 -6.27
N ALA A 58 18.43 -4.68 -6.49
CA ALA A 58 19.66 -5.44 -6.68
C ALA A 58 20.04 -6.25 -5.43
N VAL A 59 19.93 -5.65 -4.24
CA VAL A 59 20.20 -6.33 -2.96
C VAL A 59 19.16 -7.41 -2.67
N ILE A 60 17.88 -7.14 -2.96
CA ILE A 60 16.79 -8.13 -2.83
C ILE A 60 17.06 -9.31 -3.77
N ALA A 61 17.37 -9.06 -5.04
CA ALA A 61 17.63 -10.12 -6.02
C ALA A 61 18.81 -10.99 -5.58
N ALA A 62 19.90 -10.40 -5.07
CA ALA A 62 21.05 -11.13 -4.55
C ALA A 62 20.75 -11.91 -3.25
N SER A 63 19.74 -11.48 -2.50
CA SER A 63 19.34 -12.03 -1.20
C SER A 63 18.20 -13.05 -1.26
N THR A 64 17.67 -13.30 -2.45
CA THR A 64 16.51 -14.17 -2.70
C THR A 64 16.81 -15.15 -3.83
N THR A 65 16.01 -16.21 -3.93
CA THR A 65 16.28 -17.31 -4.86
C THR A 65 15.20 -17.58 -5.88
N ARG A 66 13.96 -17.14 -5.64
CA ARG A 66 12.83 -17.44 -6.53
C ARG A 66 12.06 -16.20 -6.98
N VAL A 67 11.77 -15.26 -6.08
CA VAL A 67 10.93 -14.10 -6.41
C VAL A 67 11.50 -13.32 -7.59
N ARG A 68 10.62 -12.90 -8.49
CA ARG A 68 10.98 -11.93 -9.53
C ARG A 68 10.81 -10.52 -8.99
N VAL A 69 11.73 -9.65 -9.35
CA VAL A 69 11.85 -8.30 -8.80
C VAL A 69 11.62 -7.25 -9.87
N PHE A 70 10.96 -6.15 -9.51
CA PHE A 70 10.76 -5.02 -10.43
C PHE A 70 10.43 -3.71 -9.69
N PRO A 71 10.72 -2.55 -10.29
CA PRO A 71 10.26 -1.27 -9.78
C PRO A 71 8.75 -1.09 -10.02
N ASN A 72 8.01 -0.53 -9.06
CA ASN A 72 6.55 -0.37 -9.11
C ASN A 72 6.12 1.10 -8.99
N VAL A 73 6.18 1.90 -10.04
CA VAL A 73 6.81 1.64 -11.34
C VAL A 73 8.00 2.58 -11.53
N ALA A 74 8.97 2.23 -12.37
CA ALA A 74 10.15 3.05 -12.63
C ALA A 74 9.78 4.46 -13.10
N ASN A 75 10.45 5.47 -12.53
CA ASN A 75 10.25 6.87 -12.86
C ASN A 75 11.02 7.24 -14.14
N LEU A 76 10.41 7.04 -15.31
CA LEU A 76 11.06 7.29 -16.61
C LEU A 76 11.63 8.71 -16.77
N PRO A 77 10.97 9.80 -16.29
CA PRO A 77 11.57 11.13 -16.34
C PRO A 77 12.92 11.27 -15.64
N LEU A 78 13.17 10.52 -14.57
CA LEU A 78 14.44 10.53 -13.82
C LEU A 78 15.35 9.34 -14.15
N ARG A 79 14.87 8.36 -14.93
CA ARG A 79 15.63 7.18 -15.35
C ARG A 79 15.57 7.03 -16.87
N PRO A 80 16.54 7.59 -17.61
CA PRO A 80 16.57 7.51 -19.07
C PRO A 80 16.47 6.06 -19.57
N PRO A 81 15.77 5.79 -20.68
CA PRO A 81 15.43 4.43 -21.11
C PRO A 81 16.64 3.56 -21.42
N VAL A 82 17.74 4.15 -21.89
CA VAL A 82 19.00 3.42 -22.11
C VAL A 82 19.58 2.87 -20.81
N MET A 83 19.52 3.65 -19.73
CA MET A 83 19.99 3.22 -18.41
C MET A 83 19.06 2.17 -17.80
N LEU A 84 17.73 2.36 -17.91
CA LEU A 84 16.76 1.35 -17.50
C LEU A 84 16.97 0.03 -18.21
N ALA A 85 17.14 0.05 -19.54
CA ALA A 85 17.35 -1.16 -20.33
C ALA A 85 18.60 -1.93 -19.85
N ARG A 86 19.73 -1.23 -19.68
CA ARG A 86 20.99 -1.85 -19.26
C ARG A 86 20.94 -2.35 -17.81
N ALA A 87 20.34 -1.58 -16.90
CA ALA A 87 20.19 -1.96 -15.50
C ALA A 87 19.29 -3.20 -15.34
N ALA A 88 18.14 -3.20 -16.01
CA ALA A 88 17.22 -4.34 -16.01
C ALA A 88 17.88 -5.60 -16.58
N ALA A 89 18.53 -5.51 -17.75
CA ALA A 89 19.20 -6.65 -18.37
C ALA A 89 20.37 -7.18 -17.51
N GLY A 90 21.17 -6.28 -16.93
CA GLY A 90 22.27 -6.66 -16.04
C GLY A 90 21.77 -7.37 -14.78
N LEU A 91 20.75 -6.82 -14.13
CA LEU A 91 20.15 -7.45 -12.96
C LEU A 91 19.47 -8.78 -13.32
N ASP A 92 18.89 -8.87 -14.51
CA ASP A 92 18.27 -10.11 -15.00
C ASP A 92 19.28 -11.24 -15.15
N LEU A 93 20.43 -10.93 -15.76
CA LEU A 93 21.56 -11.88 -15.87
C LEU A 93 22.10 -12.29 -14.50
N ILE A 94 22.27 -11.34 -13.58
CA ILE A 94 22.79 -11.61 -12.22
C ILE A 94 21.79 -12.47 -11.42
N SER A 95 20.50 -12.18 -11.55
CA SER A 95 19.44 -12.86 -10.79
C SER A 95 19.03 -14.21 -11.38
N GLY A 96 19.45 -14.51 -12.62
CA GLY A 96 19.11 -15.73 -13.33
C GLY A 96 17.73 -15.70 -13.98
N GLY A 97 17.31 -14.56 -14.55
CA GLY A 97 16.04 -14.42 -15.25
C GLY A 97 14.87 -14.00 -14.36
N ARG A 98 15.12 -13.16 -13.33
CA ARG A 98 14.12 -12.80 -12.33
C ARG A 98 13.79 -11.30 -12.30
N VAL A 99 13.95 -10.58 -13.41
CA VAL A 99 13.65 -9.14 -13.46
C VAL A 99 12.49 -8.82 -14.39
N GLU A 100 11.57 -8.00 -13.92
CA GLU A 100 10.50 -7.42 -14.76
C GLU A 100 10.66 -5.89 -14.75
N LEU A 101 10.04 -5.18 -15.69
CA LEU A 101 10.12 -3.72 -15.76
C LEU A 101 8.75 -3.06 -15.65
N GLY A 102 8.37 -2.70 -14.42
CA GLY A 102 7.31 -1.72 -14.22
C GLY A 102 7.78 -0.34 -14.69
N LEU A 103 7.03 0.32 -15.58
CA LEU A 103 7.40 1.59 -16.17
C LEU A 103 6.29 2.64 -16.04
N GLY A 104 6.63 3.80 -15.49
CA GLY A 104 5.72 4.93 -15.31
C GLY A 104 6.14 6.14 -16.13
N ALA A 105 5.16 6.86 -16.67
CA ALA A 105 5.40 8.10 -17.43
C ALA A 105 5.84 9.30 -16.56
N GLY A 106 5.68 9.19 -15.24
CA GLY A 106 5.81 10.27 -14.27
C GLY A 106 4.45 10.87 -13.88
N ALA A 107 4.30 11.27 -12.61
CA ALA A 107 3.07 11.85 -12.07
C ALA A 107 3.32 13.10 -11.20
N TYR A 108 4.41 13.08 -10.40
CA TYR A 108 4.75 14.14 -9.45
C TYR A 108 5.70 15.15 -10.07
N TRP A 109 5.19 15.98 -10.98
CA TRP A 109 6.01 16.83 -11.85
C TRP A 109 6.84 17.89 -11.13
N ASP A 110 6.36 18.43 -10.02
CA ASP A 110 7.11 19.44 -9.26
C ASP A 110 8.38 18.82 -8.65
N ALA A 111 8.25 17.65 -8.03
CA ALA A 111 9.38 16.91 -7.47
C ALA A 111 10.33 16.37 -8.56
N ILE A 112 9.78 15.84 -9.65
CA ILE A 112 10.58 15.40 -10.82
C ILE A 112 11.40 16.56 -11.40
N ALA A 113 10.79 17.74 -11.56
CA ALA A 113 11.49 18.91 -12.10
C ALA A 113 12.54 19.46 -11.14
N ALA A 114 12.28 19.41 -9.83
CA ALA A 114 13.25 19.82 -8.81
C ALA A 114 14.55 18.99 -8.87
N ASP A 115 14.44 17.71 -9.19
CA ASP A 115 15.58 16.79 -9.36
C ASP A 115 16.18 16.78 -10.78
N GLY A 116 15.80 17.76 -11.62
CA GLY A 116 16.35 17.92 -12.98
C GLY A 116 15.68 17.09 -14.06
N GLY A 117 14.58 16.41 -13.75
CA GLY A 117 13.75 15.72 -14.74
C GLY A 117 12.92 16.68 -15.60
N PRO A 118 12.54 16.28 -16.83
CA PRO A 118 11.72 17.12 -17.69
C PRO A 118 10.27 17.19 -17.19
N ARG A 119 9.68 18.40 -17.19
CA ARG A 119 8.23 18.57 -17.03
C ARG A 119 7.54 18.26 -18.36
N ARG A 120 6.58 17.33 -18.37
CA ARG A 120 5.85 16.94 -19.59
C ARG A 120 4.35 17.07 -19.37
N ASP A 121 3.63 17.62 -20.36
CA ASP A 121 2.18 17.49 -20.41
C ASP A 121 1.78 16.01 -20.67
N PRO A 122 0.54 15.60 -20.40
CA PRO A 122 0.12 14.20 -20.57
C PRO A 122 0.33 13.62 -21.98
N GLY A 123 0.20 14.44 -23.02
CA GLY A 123 0.40 14.01 -24.41
C GLY A 123 1.87 13.73 -24.70
N THR A 124 2.74 14.63 -24.27
CA THR A 124 4.20 14.51 -24.36
C THR A 124 4.72 13.36 -23.51
N ALA A 125 4.23 13.19 -22.28
CA ALA A 125 4.59 12.07 -21.41
C ALA A 125 4.28 10.72 -22.08
N ARG A 126 3.09 10.57 -22.67
CA ARG A 126 2.71 9.37 -23.43
C ARG A 126 3.62 9.12 -24.64
N ARG A 127 3.94 10.14 -25.45
CA ARG A 127 4.85 10.01 -26.60
C ARG A 127 6.25 9.59 -26.15
N ALA A 128 6.76 10.21 -25.09
CA ALA A 128 8.04 9.84 -24.50
C ALA A 128 8.06 8.39 -23.97
N THR A 129 6.98 7.93 -23.32
CA THR A 129 6.87 6.52 -22.88
C THR A 129 6.85 5.56 -24.06
N ARG A 130 6.16 5.90 -25.16
CA ARG A 130 6.17 5.11 -26.39
C ARG A 130 7.59 4.93 -26.95
N GLU A 131 8.31 6.04 -27.11
CA GLU A 131 9.70 6.03 -27.59
C GLU A 131 10.62 5.28 -26.64
N ALA A 132 10.44 5.44 -25.33
CA ALA A 132 11.21 4.71 -24.32
C ALA A 132 11.05 3.19 -24.45
N ILE A 133 9.84 2.68 -24.69
CA ILE A 133 9.60 1.24 -24.92
C ILE A 133 10.37 0.77 -26.17
N ASP A 134 10.35 1.55 -27.24
CA ASP A 134 11.05 1.22 -28.48
C ASP A 134 12.58 1.19 -28.29
N VAL A 135 13.12 2.17 -27.56
CA VAL A 135 14.54 2.21 -27.16
C VAL A 135 14.92 1.01 -26.30
N ILE A 136 14.11 0.69 -25.27
CA ILE A 136 14.38 -0.42 -24.35
C ILE A 136 14.38 -1.77 -25.10
N ARG A 137 13.34 -2.04 -25.90
CA ARG A 137 13.26 -3.28 -26.69
C ARG A 137 14.38 -3.39 -27.72
N ALA A 138 14.77 -2.28 -28.38
CA ALA A 138 15.89 -2.29 -29.31
C ALA A 138 17.21 -2.67 -28.63
N LEU A 139 17.45 -2.18 -27.41
CA LEU A 139 18.65 -2.50 -26.64
C LEU A 139 18.65 -3.93 -26.09
N TRP A 140 17.50 -4.53 -25.81
CA TRP A 140 17.42 -5.95 -25.41
C TRP A 140 17.43 -6.93 -26.59
N SER A 141 17.39 -6.43 -27.83
CA SER A 141 17.41 -7.28 -29.01
C SER A 141 18.77 -7.99 -29.19
N ASN A 142 18.75 -9.18 -29.78
CA ASN A 142 19.95 -9.92 -30.19
C ASN A 142 20.55 -9.40 -31.51
N ALA A 143 20.38 -8.11 -31.81
CA ALA A 143 20.87 -7.55 -33.06
C ALA A 143 22.42 -7.54 -33.10
N ALA A 144 23.00 -8.10 -34.16
CA ALA A 144 24.46 -8.13 -34.35
C ALA A 144 25.04 -6.77 -34.79
N ARG A 145 24.19 -5.79 -35.10
CA ARG A 145 24.57 -4.47 -35.61
C ARG A 145 24.05 -3.37 -34.67
N PRO A 146 24.71 -2.19 -34.65
CA PRO A 146 24.20 -1.05 -33.90
C PRO A 146 22.77 -0.68 -34.31
N VAL A 147 21.92 -0.41 -33.32
CA VAL A 147 20.51 -0.09 -33.49
C VAL A 147 20.30 1.42 -33.60
N ARG A 148 19.34 1.80 -34.44
CA ARG A 148 18.86 3.19 -34.58
C ARG A 148 17.36 3.21 -34.30
N VAL A 149 16.94 4.09 -33.41
CA VAL A 149 15.56 4.31 -33.02
C VAL A 149 15.30 5.81 -33.09
N PRO A 150 14.46 6.29 -34.02
CA PRO A 150 14.11 7.71 -34.06
C PRO A 150 13.15 8.06 -32.90
N GLY A 151 13.24 9.28 -32.40
CA GLY A 151 12.31 9.81 -31.39
C GLY A 151 12.58 11.28 -31.08
N GLU A 152 11.55 11.99 -30.64
CA GLU A 152 11.62 13.40 -30.25
C GLU A 152 12.19 13.57 -28.84
N HIS A 153 11.89 12.63 -27.94
CA HIS A 153 12.29 12.65 -26.54
C HIS A 153 13.39 11.63 -26.25
N TYR A 154 13.34 10.46 -26.88
CA TYR A 154 14.33 9.40 -26.73
C TYR A 154 14.65 8.78 -28.09
N ALA A 155 15.92 8.81 -28.47
CA ALA A 155 16.41 8.24 -29.72
C ALA A 155 17.70 7.44 -29.49
N LEU A 156 17.98 6.49 -30.39
CA LEU A 156 19.26 5.81 -30.52
C LEU A 156 19.83 6.11 -31.90
N ASP A 157 21.11 6.48 -31.94
CA ASP A 157 21.83 6.74 -33.18
C ASP A 157 23.07 5.85 -33.29
N GLY A 158 22.87 4.57 -33.58
CA GLY A 158 23.95 3.59 -33.69
C GLY A 158 24.42 3.08 -32.33
N ALA A 159 23.49 2.91 -31.39
CA ALA A 159 23.80 2.30 -30.10
C ALA A 159 24.04 0.80 -30.26
N VAL A 160 25.07 0.27 -29.60
CA VAL A 160 25.29 -1.18 -29.56
C VAL A 160 24.26 -1.81 -28.61
N PRO A 161 23.44 -2.78 -29.09
CA PRO A 161 22.49 -3.48 -28.24
C PRO A 161 23.22 -4.32 -27.19
N GLY A 162 22.49 -4.65 -26.13
CA GLY A 162 22.94 -5.50 -25.05
C GLY A 162 23.28 -4.76 -23.75
N PRO A 163 23.57 -5.49 -22.65
CA PRO A 163 23.58 -6.95 -22.60
C PRO A 163 22.17 -7.51 -22.88
N THR A 164 22.10 -8.65 -23.58
CA THR A 164 20.81 -9.34 -23.78
C THR A 164 20.38 -9.90 -22.43
N PRO A 165 19.13 -9.63 -21.98
CA PRO A 165 18.57 -10.26 -20.79
C PRO A 165 18.63 -11.80 -20.81
N ALA A 166 18.61 -12.43 -19.64
CA ALA A 166 18.54 -13.88 -19.49
C ALA A 166 17.18 -14.45 -19.94
N HIS A 167 16.12 -13.65 -19.82
CA HIS A 167 14.78 -13.99 -20.32
C HIS A 167 14.10 -12.77 -20.96
N SER A 168 12.93 -12.98 -21.57
CA SER A 168 12.13 -11.87 -22.12
C SER A 168 11.49 -11.05 -20.99
N ILE A 169 12.20 -10.03 -20.51
CA ILE A 169 11.72 -9.07 -19.51
C ILE A 169 10.44 -8.40 -20.01
N GLY A 170 9.35 -8.51 -19.25
CA GLY A 170 8.10 -7.84 -19.52
C GLY A 170 8.14 -6.36 -19.16
N ILE A 171 7.51 -5.53 -19.99
CA ILE A 171 7.29 -4.11 -19.71
C ILE A 171 5.86 -3.91 -19.25
N TRP A 172 5.67 -3.56 -17.98
CA TRP A 172 4.36 -3.38 -17.35
C TRP A 172 4.09 -1.90 -17.08
N LEU A 173 3.03 -1.35 -17.65
CA LEU A 173 2.74 0.08 -17.52
C LEU A 173 1.79 0.37 -16.35
N GLY A 174 2.24 1.28 -15.47
CA GLY A 174 1.36 2.00 -14.56
C GLY A 174 0.59 3.06 -15.35
N ALA A 175 -0.60 2.70 -15.83
CA ALA A 175 -1.35 3.50 -16.79
C ALA A 175 -2.78 3.79 -16.31
N VAL A 176 -3.20 5.05 -16.42
CA VAL A 176 -4.57 5.50 -16.16
C VAL A 176 -5.06 6.33 -17.34
N GLY A 177 -6.35 6.19 -17.65
CA GLY A 177 -7.01 6.94 -18.71
C GLY A 177 -6.83 6.34 -20.11
N PRO A 178 -7.77 6.61 -21.03
CA PRO A 178 -7.93 5.85 -22.27
C PRO A 178 -6.71 5.89 -23.18
N ARG A 179 -6.00 7.02 -23.24
CA ARG A 179 -4.82 7.18 -24.10
C ARG A 179 -3.60 6.39 -23.64
N MET A 180 -3.42 6.22 -22.33
CA MET A 180 -2.34 5.39 -21.78
C MET A 180 -2.70 3.91 -21.86
N LEU A 181 -3.97 3.56 -21.63
CA LEU A 181 -4.48 2.20 -21.83
C LEU A 181 -4.32 1.72 -23.27
N ALA A 182 -4.56 2.61 -24.25
CA ALA A 182 -4.28 2.31 -25.65
C ALA A 182 -2.80 2.00 -25.88
N LEU A 183 -1.88 2.83 -25.35
CA LEU A 183 -0.45 2.56 -25.43
C LEU A 183 -0.07 1.21 -24.78
N THR A 184 -0.70 0.86 -23.66
CA THR A 184 -0.51 -0.43 -23.00
C THR A 184 -0.87 -1.59 -23.92
N GLY A 185 -2.05 -1.57 -24.55
CA GLY A 185 -2.46 -2.60 -25.51
C GLY A 185 -1.55 -2.67 -26.73
N GLU A 186 -1.11 -1.51 -27.24
CA GLU A 186 -0.27 -1.45 -28.43
C GLU A 186 1.17 -1.95 -28.21
N LYS A 187 1.79 -1.68 -27.05
CA LYS A 187 3.26 -1.84 -26.88
C LYS A 187 3.74 -2.51 -25.59
N ALA A 188 2.91 -2.60 -24.56
CA ALA A 188 3.30 -3.16 -23.26
C ALA A 188 2.96 -4.66 -23.16
N ASP A 189 3.57 -5.33 -22.19
CA ASP A 189 3.34 -6.74 -21.86
C ASP A 189 2.47 -6.88 -20.60
N GLY A 190 2.17 -5.77 -19.93
CA GLY A 190 1.29 -5.77 -18.76
C GLY A 190 0.70 -4.40 -18.43
N TRP A 191 -0.46 -4.43 -17.77
CA TRP A 191 -1.11 -3.27 -17.15
C TRP A 191 -1.05 -3.40 -15.64
N LEU A 192 -0.55 -2.38 -14.93
CA LEU A 192 -0.41 -2.38 -13.47
C LEU A 192 -1.08 -1.13 -12.85
N PRO A 193 -2.42 -1.05 -12.78
CA PRO A 193 -3.12 -0.06 -11.99
C PRO A 193 -3.07 -0.39 -10.49
N SER A 194 -3.47 0.59 -9.68
CA SER A 194 -3.68 0.42 -8.23
C SER A 194 -5.13 0.72 -7.87
N VAL A 195 -5.67 -0.01 -6.89
CA VAL A 195 -7.05 0.14 -6.39
C VAL A 195 -7.48 1.61 -6.22
N PRO A 196 -6.68 2.50 -5.59
CA PRO A 196 -7.11 3.88 -5.38
C PRO A 196 -7.28 4.71 -6.66
N HIS A 197 -6.60 4.32 -7.74
CA HIS A 197 -6.63 5.04 -9.03
C HIS A 197 -7.61 4.42 -10.01
N VAL A 198 -7.78 3.10 -9.95
CA VAL A 198 -8.71 2.32 -10.76
C VAL A 198 -9.38 1.30 -9.86
N PRO A 199 -10.51 1.65 -9.21
CA PRO A 199 -11.25 0.73 -8.36
C PRO A 199 -11.75 -0.51 -9.13
N PRO A 200 -12.09 -1.62 -8.46
CA PRO A 200 -12.51 -2.86 -9.14
C PRO A 200 -13.61 -2.68 -10.19
N GLY A 201 -14.62 -1.84 -9.90
CA GLY A 201 -15.72 -1.55 -10.83
C GLY A 201 -15.31 -0.85 -12.13
N GLN A 202 -14.09 -0.31 -12.22
CA GLN A 202 -13.55 0.32 -13.43
C GLN A 202 -12.59 -0.57 -14.22
N LEU A 203 -12.17 -1.72 -13.67
CA LEU A 203 -11.23 -2.64 -14.34
C LEU A 203 -11.77 -3.13 -15.68
N ALA A 204 -13.05 -3.50 -15.75
CA ALA A 204 -13.67 -4.02 -16.97
C ALA A 204 -13.59 -3.03 -18.14
N ALA A 205 -13.76 -1.72 -17.88
CA ALA A 205 -13.62 -0.69 -18.90
C ALA A 205 -12.16 -0.53 -19.35
N GLY A 206 -11.21 -0.60 -18.41
CA GLY A 206 -9.78 -0.56 -18.71
C GLY A 206 -9.32 -1.74 -19.55
N HIS A 207 -9.78 -2.95 -19.22
CA HIS A 207 -9.46 -4.18 -19.97
C HIS A 207 -9.96 -4.11 -21.40
N ARG A 208 -11.20 -3.69 -21.64
CA ARG A 208 -11.73 -3.50 -23.01
C ARG A 208 -10.90 -2.52 -23.83
N ALA A 209 -10.53 -1.38 -23.24
CA ALA A 209 -9.70 -0.40 -23.93
C ALA A 209 -8.32 -0.95 -24.32
N ILE A 210 -7.72 -1.79 -23.47
CA ILE A 210 -6.45 -2.47 -23.75
C ILE A 210 -6.64 -3.53 -24.85
N ASP A 211 -7.70 -4.33 -24.77
CA ASP A 211 -7.99 -5.39 -25.74
C ASP A 211 -8.22 -4.81 -27.15
N GLU A 212 -9.03 -3.75 -27.24
CA GLU A 212 -9.29 -3.03 -28.49
C GLU A 212 -8.01 -2.45 -29.08
N ALA A 213 -7.15 -1.87 -28.25
CA ALA A 213 -5.88 -1.30 -28.70
C ALA A 213 -4.86 -2.37 -29.11
N ALA A 214 -4.79 -3.49 -28.38
CA ALA A 214 -3.97 -4.64 -28.75
C ALA A 214 -4.41 -5.21 -30.10
N ALA A 215 -5.71 -5.48 -30.26
CA ALA A 215 -6.27 -5.98 -31.52
C ALA A 215 -6.05 -5.00 -32.69
N SER A 216 -6.23 -3.70 -32.45
CA SER A 216 -5.97 -2.66 -33.47
C SER A 216 -4.50 -2.57 -33.86
N ALA A 217 -3.58 -2.94 -32.96
CA ALA A 217 -2.15 -3.06 -33.22
C ALA A 217 -1.74 -4.43 -33.81
N GLY A 218 -2.69 -5.32 -34.09
CA GLY A 218 -2.41 -6.68 -34.58
C GLY A 218 -1.80 -7.61 -33.53
N ARG A 219 -2.00 -7.32 -32.23
CA ARG A 219 -1.53 -8.13 -31.10
C ARG A 219 -2.70 -8.90 -30.49
N GLU A 220 -2.43 -10.10 -30.00
CA GLU A 220 -3.39 -10.86 -29.22
C GLU A 220 -3.53 -10.22 -27.83
N PRO A 221 -4.76 -9.94 -27.33
CA PRO A 221 -4.96 -9.31 -26.03
C PRO A 221 -4.39 -10.10 -24.85
N ASP A 222 -4.26 -11.43 -24.98
CA ASP A 222 -3.65 -12.31 -23.99
C ASP A 222 -2.14 -12.02 -23.83
N LYS A 223 -1.45 -11.43 -24.81
CA LYS A 223 -0.03 -11.05 -24.64
C LYS A 223 0.17 -9.86 -23.71
N VAL A 224 -0.92 -9.27 -23.20
CA VAL A 224 -0.86 -8.20 -22.22
C VAL A 224 -1.42 -8.76 -20.91
N ARG A 225 -0.59 -8.91 -19.89
CA ARG A 225 -1.00 -9.36 -18.56
C ARG A 225 -1.77 -8.27 -17.81
N ARG A 226 -2.71 -8.66 -16.95
CA ARG A 226 -3.48 -7.75 -16.09
C ARG A 226 -3.00 -7.92 -14.65
N LEU A 227 -2.20 -6.97 -14.18
CA LEU A 227 -1.70 -6.92 -12.81
C LEU A 227 -2.55 -5.94 -11.99
N TYR A 228 -2.51 -6.03 -10.67
CA TYR A 228 -3.26 -5.09 -9.83
C TYR A 228 -2.59 -4.91 -8.47
N ASN A 229 -2.24 -3.66 -8.14
CA ASN A 229 -1.85 -3.30 -6.78
C ASN A 229 -3.11 -3.21 -5.92
N LEU A 230 -3.23 -4.15 -4.99
CA LEU A 230 -4.28 -4.20 -3.99
C LEU A 230 -4.14 -3.04 -3.01
N SER A 231 -5.21 -2.79 -2.26
CA SER A 231 -5.22 -1.86 -1.14
C SER A 231 -6.25 -2.39 -0.14
N PRO A 232 -5.97 -3.48 0.60
CA PRO A 232 -6.94 -4.03 1.53
C PRO A 232 -7.25 -3.06 2.67
N GLY A 233 -8.44 -3.18 3.26
CA GLY A 233 -8.91 -2.31 4.33
C GLY A 233 -10.13 -1.46 3.94
N PRO A 234 -10.56 -0.55 4.83
CA PRO A 234 -11.79 0.22 4.66
C PRO A 234 -11.82 1.01 3.34
N GLY A 235 -12.84 0.78 2.51
CA GLY A 235 -12.98 1.44 1.19
C GLY A 235 -11.99 0.97 0.12
N GLY A 236 -11.12 0.02 0.47
CA GLY A 236 -10.13 -0.58 -0.40
C GLY A 236 -10.59 -1.84 -1.14
N PHE A 237 -9.64 -2.66 -1.55
CA PHE A 237 -9.89 -3.99 -2.10
C PHE A 237 -8.64 -4.86 -1.97
N PRO A 238 -8.73 -6.12 -1.52
CA PRO A 238 -9.96 -6.83 -1.12
C PRO A 238 -10.55 -6.33 0.20
N GLN A 239 -11.81 -6.69 0.46
CA GLN A 239 -12.53 -6.36 1.69
C GLN A 239 -12.48 -7.51 2.70
N GLY A 240 -12.58 -7.20 3.99
CA GLY A 240 -12.58 -8.19 5.08
C GLY A 240 -11.20 -8.78 5.40
N PRO A 241 -11.14 -9.82 6.26
CA PRO A 241 -9.89 -10.47 6.62
C PRO A 241 -9.33 -11.33 5.47
N PRO A 242 -8.02 -11.65 5.47
CA PRO A 242 -7.36 -12.41 4.40
C PRO A 242 -8.06 -13.71 3.99
N SER A 243 -8.68 -14.41 4.94
CA SER A 243 -9.45 -15.64 4.70
C SER A 243 -10.63 -15.49 3.73
N THR A 244 -11.09 -14.26 3.47
CA THR A 244 -12.21 -13.95 2.56
C THR A 244 -11.75 -13.39 1.21
N TRP A 245 -10.45 -13.19 1.03
CA TRP A 245 -9.88 -12.62 -0.20
C TRP A 245 -9.86 -13.59 -1.39
N PRO A 246 -9.67 -14.92 -1.23
CA PRO A 246 -9.57 -15.84 -2.35
C PRO A 246 -10.73 -15.74 -3.34
N GLU A 247 -11.97 -15.70 -2.86
CA GLU A 247 -13.17 -15.60 -3.69
C GLU A 247 -13.21 -14.27 -4.47
N GLN A 248 -12.82 -13.17 -3.82
CA GLN A 248 -12.79 -11.84 -4.43
C GLN A 248 -11.72 -11.77 -5.55
N LEU A 249 -10.53 -12.31 -5.31
CA LEU A 249 -9.45 -12.33 -6.28
C LEU A 249 -9.75 -13.30 -7.44
N ALA A 250 -10.38 -14.44 -7.14
CA ALA A 250 -10.85 -15.38 -8.16
C ALA A 250 -11.92 -14.75 -9.06
N ALA A 251 -12.85 -13.97 -8.49
CA ALA A 251 -13.84 -13.23 -9.26
C ALA A 251 -13.19 -12.22 -10.22
N LEU A 252 -12.22 -11.41 -9.76
CA LEU A 252 -11.48 -10.51 -10.66
C LEU A 252 -10.75 -11.25 -11.78
N THR A 253 -10.24 -12.45 -11.49
CA THR A 253 -9.59 -13.28 -12.50
C THR A 253 -10.58 -13.77 -13.55
N LEU A 254 -11.67 -14.40 -13.13
CA LEU A 254 -12.59 -15.10 -14.02
C LEU A 254 -13.49 -14.12 -14.79
N GLU A 255 -13.88 -13.02 -14.15
CA GLU A 255 -14.81 -12.04 -14.71
C GLU A 255 -14.11 -10.89 -15.43
N HIS A 256 -12.86 -10.58 -15.07
CA HIS A 256 -12.14 -9.44 -15.62
C HIS A 256 -10.77 -9.81 -16.20
N GLY A 257 -10.20 -10.99 -15.93
CA GLY A 257 -8.91 -11.40 -16.49
C GLY A 257 -7.69 -10.90 -15.71
N THR A 258 -7.89 -10.31 -14.53
CA THR A 258 -6.78 -9.94 -13.62
C THR A 258 -6.04 -11.20 -13.17
N SER A 259 -4.72 -11.25 -13.39
CA SER A 259 -3.92 -12.47 -13.24
C SER A 259 -2.61 -12.25 -12.48
N ALA A 260 -2.36 -11.04 -11.98
CA ALA A 260 -1.35 -10.82 -10.96
C ALA A 260 -1.86 -9.88 -9.87
N PHE A 261 -1.63 -10.22 -8.61
CA PHE A 261 -2.08 -9.47 -7.46
C PHE A 261 -0.89 -9.10 -6.58
N LEU A 262 -0.71 -7.80 -6.34
CA LEU A 262 0.38 -7.28 -5.53
C LEU A 262 -0.19 -6.65 -4.28
N LEU A 263 0.27 -7.09 -3.12
CA LEU A 263 -0.17 -6.61 -1.82
C LEU A 263 0.84 -5.60 -1.27
N PRO A 264 0.54 -4.29 -1.21
CA PRO A 264 1.35 -3.36 -0.46
C PRO A 264 1.23 -3.64 1.04
N THR A 265 2.33 -4.05 1.67
CA THR A 265 2.38 -4.30 3.12
C THR A 265 3.81 -4.30 3.62
N GLN A 266 4.02 -3.80 4.85
CA GLN A 266 5.28 -3.94 5.58
C GLN A 266 5.17 -4.93 6.75
N GLN A 267 4.06 -5.66 6.86
CA GLN A 267 3.81 -6.63 7.93
C GLN A 267 4.23 -8.04 7.50
N PRO A 268 5.20 -8.69 8.20
CA PRO A 268 5.61 -10.06 7.93
C PRO A 268 4.45 -11.08 7.92
N SER A 269 3.59 -11.02 8.93
CA SER A 269 2.45 -11.94 9.12
C SER A 269 1.48 -11.88 7.95
N LEU A 270 1.21 -10.67 7.44
CA LEU A 270 0.31 -10.50 6.30
C LEU A 270 0.92 -10.99 4.98
N ILE A 271 2.24 -10.85 4.79
CA ILE A 271 2.95 -11.46 3.65
C ILE A 271 2.80 -12.99 3.70
N GLU A 272 2.99 -13.59 4.87
CA GLU A 272 2.88 -15.04 5.06
C GLU A 272 1.45 -15.53 4.86
N ALA A 273 0.44 -14.86 5.40
CA ALA A 273 -0.96 -15.20 5.17
C ALA A 273 -1.34 -15.08 3.69
N PHE A 274 -0.90 -14.00 3.01
CA PHE A 274 -1.15 -13.82 1.59
C PHE A 274 -0.52 -14.93 0.73
N ALA A 275 0.68 -15.38 1.09
CA ALA A 275 1.41 -16.41 0.37
C ALA A 275 0.90 -17.83 0.65
N ASN A 276 0.65 -18.17 1.92
CA ASN A 276 0.34 -19.53 2.36
C ASN A 276 -1.15 -19.86 2.34
N GLU A 277 -2.02 -18.86 2.43
CA GLU A 277 -3.48 -19.06 2.49
C GLU A 277 -4.15 -18.49 1.25
N VAL A 278 -3.96 -17.18 0.99
CA VAL A 278 -4.74 -16.47 -0.06
C VAL A 278 -4.35 -16.93 -1.46
N ALA A 279 -3.06 -16.95 -1.77
CA ALA A 279 -2.55 -17.31 -3.10
C ALA A 279 -2.94 -18.74 -3.53
N PRO A 280 -2.70 -19.81 -2.74
CA PRO A 280 -3.10 -21.16 -3.12
C PRO A 280 -4.64 -21.31 -3.21
N ALA A 281 -5.39 -20.77 -2.25
CA ALA A 281 -6.86 -20.85 -2.31
C ALA A 281 -7.44 -20.16 -3.55
N THR A 282 -6.89 -19.00 -3.93
CA THR A 282 -7.31 -18.31 -5.16
C THR A 282 -6.99 -19.14 -6.41
N ARG A 283 -5.81 -19.77 -6.46
CA ARG A 283 -5.40 -20.65 -7.57
C ARG A 283 -6.32 -21.86 -7.69
N ASP A 284 -6.68 -22.47 -6.57
CA ASP A 284 -7.57 -23.63 -6.53
C ASP A 284 -8.98 -23.26 -7.02
N LEU A 285 -9.52 -22.13 -6.56
CA LEU A 285 -10.83 -21.62 -7.01
C LEU A 285 -10.85 -21.36 -8.53
N VAL A 286 -9.85 -20.66 -9.06
CA VAL A 286 -9.75 -20.36 -10.49
C VAL A 286 -9.57 -21.64 -11.31
N THR A 287 -8.73 -22.58 -10.85
CA THR A 287 -8.50 -23.87 -11.53
C THR A 287 -9.77 -24.70 -11.56
N ALA A 288 -10.50 -24.78 -10.43
CA ALA A 288 -11.75 -25.50 -10.35
C ALA A 288 -12.81 -24.93 -11.29
N GLU A 289 -12.94 -23.59 -11.39
CA GLU A 289 -13.92 -22.97 -12.27
C GLU A 289 -13.53 -23.07 -13.75
N ARG A 290 -12.25 -22.91 -14.09
CA ARG A 290 -11.75 -23.18 -15.45
C ARG A 290 -12.06 -24.61 -15.91
N LYS A 291 -11.86 -25.60 -15.03
CA LYS A 291 -12.20 -27.01 -15.31
C LYS A 291 -13.71 -27.19 -15.50
N ARG A 292 -14.53 -26.64 -14.60
CA ARG A 292 -16.01 -26.69 -14.74
C ARG A 292 -16.50 -26.07 -16.04
N ALA A 293 -15.87 -24.97 -16.49
CA ALA A 293 -16.20 -24.33 -17.75
C ALA A 293 -15.82 -25.19 -18.97
N ALA A 294 -14.68 -25.90 -18.91
CA ALA A 294 -14.25 -26.82 -19.95
C ALA A 294 -15.17 -28.06 -20.05
N ASP A 295 -15.68 -28.56 -18.93
CA ASP A 295 -16.52 -29.77 -18.85
C ASP A 295 -18.00 -29.51 -19.26
N ARG A 296 -18.43 -28.25 -19.49
CA ARG A 296 -19.80 -27.95 -19.93
C ARG A 296 -20.04 -28.38 -21.39
N PRO A 297 -21.04 -29.25 -21.67
CA PRO A 297 -21.35 -29.65 -23.05
C PRO A 297 -21.81 -28.44 -23.88
N GLY A 298 -21.02 -28.08 -24.90
CA GLY A 298 -21.30 -26.99 -25.84
C GLY A 298 -20.18 -25.95 -26.02
N SER A 299 -19.07 -26.01 -25.27
CA SER A 299 -17.98 -25.02 -25.32
C SER A 299 -16.83 -25.34 -26.29
N ALA A 300 -17.01 -26.28 -27.23
CA ALA A 300 -15.97 -26.61 -28.21
C ALA A 300 -15.76 -25.45 -29.22
N GLY A 301 -14.89 -24.51 -28.85
CA GLY A 301 -14.49 -23.37 -29.67
C GLY A 301 -13.16 -22.79 -29.20
N ARG A 302 -12.07 -23.30 -29.77
CA ARG A 302 -10.66 -22.86 -29.68
C ARG A 302 -9.97 -23.05 -28.32
N ALA A 303 -9.48 -24.26 -28.09
CA ALA A 303 -8.30 -24.48 -27.27
C ALA A 303 -7.05 -24.48 -28.17
N HIS A 304 -6.08 -23.61 -27.88
CA HIS A 304 -4.72 -23.77 -28.39
C HIS A 304 -4.01 -24.86 -27.57
N PRO A 305 -3.27 -25.80 -28.19
CA PRO A 305 -2.56 -26.82 -27.44
C PRO A 305 -1.36 -26.18 -26.73
N VAL A 306 -1.29 -26.38 -25.41
CA VAL A 306 -0.06 -26.17 -24.64
C VAL A 306 0.79 -27.43 -24.81
N GLU A 307 1.96 -27.29 -25.42
CA GLU A 307 2.95 -28.36 -25.51
C GLU A 307 3.61 -28.60 -24.15
N ASP A 308 3.61 -29.87 -23.74
CA ASP A 308 4.18 -30.40 -22.51
C ASP A 308 5.71 -30.50 -22.66
N SER A 309 6.46 -29.71 -21.89
CA SER A 309 7.93 -29.71 -21.88
C SER A 309 8.46 -30.16 -20.53
N THR A 310 8.64 -31.48 -20.42
CA THR A 310 9.68 -32.25 -19.72
C THR A 310 10.20 -31.78 -18.34
N ALA A 311 10.09 -32.71 -17.39
CA ALA A 311 10.55 -32.71 -16.00
C ALA A 311 11.98 -32.18 -15.72
N PRO A 312 12.24 -31.63 -14.52
CA PRO A 312 13.58 -31.18 -14.14
C PRO A 312 14.48 -32.32 -13.65
N ALA A 313 15.72 -32.32 -14.13
CA ALA A 313 16.81 -33.15 -13.64
C ALA A 313 17.41 -32.58 -12.33
N THR A 314 17.82 -33.50 -11.46
CA THR A 314 18.46 -33.30 -10.15
C THR A 314 19.72 -32.42 -10.20
N PRO A 315 19.89 -31.41 -9.32
CA PRO A 315 21.14 -30.66 -9.22
C PRO A 315 22.18 -31.35 -8.30
N PRO A 316 23.50 -31.21 -8.55
CA PRO A 316 24.53 -31.79 -7.70
C PRO A 316 24.84 -30.92 -6.45
N ALA A 317 25.51 -31.56 -5.49
CA ALA A 317 25.71 -31.13 -4.11
C ALA A 317 26.41 -29.76 -3.92
N ARG A 318 25.89 -29.01 -2.94
CA ARG A 318 26.42 -27.73 -2.44
C ARG A 318 27.77 -27.90 -1.72
N ARG A 319 28.74 -27.03 -2.02
CA ARG A 319 29.86 -26.70 -1.13
C ARG A 319 29.46 -25.52 -0.25
N THR A 320 29.62 -25.70 1.06
CA THR A 320 29.40 -24.67 2.08
C THR A 320 30.56 -23.66 2.07
N ALA A 321 30.25 -22.38 1.94
CA ALA A 321 31.17 -21.29 2.25
C ALA A 321 30.59 -20.48 3.41
N ARG A 322 31.37 -20.38 4.48
CA ARG A 322 31.02 -19.73 5.75
C ARG A 322 31.28 -18.22 5.60
N ALA A 323 30.23 -17.40 5.64
CA ALA A 323 30.36 -15.94 5.64
C ALA A 323 30.40 -15.42 7.08
N ALA A 324 31.34 -14.52 7.34
CA ALA A 324 31.57 -13.87 8.64
C ALA A 324 30.57 -12.73 8.87
N THR A 325 29.98 -12.69 10.06
CA THR A 325 29.15 -11.60 10.59
C THR A 325 30.03 -10.43 11.05
N ALA A 326 29.74 -9.21 10.59
CA ALA A 326 30.28 -7.98 11.15
C ALA A 326 29.19 -7.26 11.95
N THR A 327 29.47 -6.98 13.22
CA THR A 327 28.56 -6.38 14.20
C THR A 327 28.67 -4.86 14.17
N LEU A 328 27.57 -4.13 13.97
CA LEU A 328 27.48 -2.67 14.20
C LEU A 328 27.32 -2.37 15.70
N ALA A 329 27.91 -1.27 16.15
CA ALA A 329 28.01 -0.89 17.57
C ALA A 329 26.67 -0.48 18.22
N PRO A 330 26.48 -0.69 19.54
CA PRO A 330 25.21 -0.43 20.23
C PRO A 330 24.96 1.05 20.55
N ASP A 331 23.71 1.47 20.39
CA ASP A 331 23.13 2.72 20.87
C ASP A 331 23.15 2.73 22.41
N ARG A 332 23.60 3.81 23.06
CA ARG A 332 23.75 3.86 24.53
C ARG A 332 22.49 4.43 25.19
N PRO A 333 21.83 3.71 26.12
CA PRO A 333 20.72 4.27 26.90
C PRO A 333 21.26 5.34 27.86
N GLY A 334 20.71 6.55 27.83
CA GLY A 334 21.20 7.66 28.65
C GLY A 334 20.20 8.79 28.95
N ASP A 335 19.13 8.94 28.17
CA ASP A 335 18.19 10.06 28.34
C ASP A 335 16.99 9.65 29.21
N ARG A 336 16.46 10.59 30.01
CA ARG A 336 15.18 10.38 30.70
C ARG A 336 14.03 10.37 29.67
N LEU A 337 12.90 9.76 30.05
CA LEU A 337 11.67 9.83 29.26
C LEU A 337 11.27 11.29 29.07
N SER A 338 11.38 11.78 27.84
CA SER A 338 11.18 13.18 27.45
C SER A 338 9.78 13.47 26.92
N VAL A 339 9.08 12.44 26.45
CA VAL A 339 7.70 12.52 25.98
C VAL A 339 6.79 12.69 27.19
N GLN A 340 5.97 13.73 27.18
CA GLN A 340 5.01 14.02 28.25
C GLN A 340 3.59 13.84 27.71
N PRO A 341 2.69 13.22 28.48
CA PRO A 341 1.28 13.14 28.12
C PRO A 341 0.64 14.52 28.15
N THR A 342 -0.33 14.72 27.27
CA THR A 342 -1.16 15.92 27.23
C THR A 342 -2.20 15.87 28.35
N PRO A 343 -2.34 16.93 29.17
CA PRO A 343 -3.31 16.92 30.27
C PRO A 343 -4.75 16.89 29.74
N PRO A 344 -5.69 16.29 30.48
CA PRO A 344 -7.11 16.29 30.11
C PRO A 344 -7.68 17.72 30.15
N PRO A 345 -8.74 18.01 29.37
CA PRO A 345 -9.40 19.31 29.38
C PRO A 345 -9.99 19.63 30.76
N THR A 346 -9.92 20.91 31.17
CA THR A 346 -10.38 21.39 32.49
C THR A 346 -11.88 21.71 32.54
N THR A 347 -12.55 21.74 31.39
CA THR A 347 -13.97 22.06 31.23
C THR A 347 -14.63 21.08 30.29
N ARG A 348 -15.84 20.64 30.63
CA ARG A 348 -16.68 19.78 29.79
C ARG A 348 -17.76 20.57 29.08
N GLN A 349 -18.09 20.15 27.88
CA GLN A 349 -19.14 20.75 27.04
C GLN A 349 -20.45 19.96 27.13
N SER A 350 -20.37 18.65 27.31
CA SER A 350 -21.51 17.73 27.45
C SER A 350 -22.00 17.63 28.91
N ALA A 351 -23.32 17.58 29.07
CA ALA A 351 -23.98 17.23 30.34
C ALA A 351 -23.96 15.72 30.64
N GLU A 352 -23.69 14.90 29.62
CA GLU A 352 -23.61 13.44 29.69
C GLU A 352 -22.15 12.99 29.82
N GLN A 353 -21.90 12.01 30.69
CA GLN A 353 -20.61 11.34 30.85
C GLN A 353 -20.80 9.83 30.73
N LEU A 354 -20.01 9.20 29.87
CA LEU A 354 -20.09 7.75 29.64
C LEU A 354 -19.43 6.94 30.75
N TRP A 355 -18.52 7.54 31.50
CA TRP A 355 -17.81 6.86 32.57
C TRP A 355 -17.29 7.80 33.66
N ASP A 356 -17.11 7.22 34.85
CA ASP A 356 -16.38 7.85 35.94
C ASP A 356 -14.87 7.70 35.72
N GLU A 357 -14.18 8.81 35.47
CA GLU A 357 -12.74 8.81 35.25
C GLU A 357 -11.94 8.52 36.53
N SER A 358 -12.55 8.71 37.71
CA SER A 358 -11.89 8.42 38.99
C SER A 358 -11.77 6.92 39.26
N SER A 359 -12.53 6.09 38.55
CA SER A 359 -12.44 4.63 38.62
C SER A 359 -11.41 4.01 37.67
N ARG A 360 -10.69 4.83 36.87
CA ARG A 360 -9.69 4.33 35.92
C ARG A 360 -8.51 3.68 36.66
N PRO A 361 -8.10 2.45 36.30
CA PRO A 361 -6.89 1.84 36.82
C PRO A 361 -5.65 2.61 36.34
N THR A 362 -4.55 2.47 37.06
CA THR A 362 -3.26 3.07 36.70
C THR A 362 -2.21 1.99 36.50
N ALA A 363 -1.38 2.15 35.47
CA ALA A 363 -0.25 1.29 35.19
C ALA A 363 0.77 1.34 36.35
N PRO A 364 1.60 0.28 36.50
CA PRO A 364 2.70 0.32 37.46
C PRO A 364 3.61 1.52 37.20
N PRO A 365 4.13 2.19 38.25
CA PRO A 365 5.00 3.34 38.07
C PRO A 365 6.27 2.94 37.32
N ALA A 366 6.69 3.83 36.41
CA ALA A 366 7.95 3.72 35.69
C ALA A 366 9.15 3.62 36.65
N ASP A 367 10.19 2.89 36.24
CA ASP A 367 11.44 2.86 37.00
C ASP A 367 12.19 4.21 36.83
N PRO A 368 12.33 5.02 37.91
CA PRO A 368 12.95 6.34 37.81
C PRO A 368 14.44 6.30 37.46
N GLN A 369 15.09 5.15 37.56
CA GLN A 369 16.51 4.96 37.21
C GLN A 369 16.71 4.49 35.76
N ARG A 370 15.62 4.15 35.04
CA ARG A 370 15.73 3.69 33.65
C ARG A 370 15.88 4.86 32.68
N GLY A 371 16.96 4.81 31.90
CA GLY A 371 17.15 5.65 30.73
C GLY A 371 16.50 5.02 29.49
N TYR A 372 16.03 5.86 28.58
CA TYR A 372 15.41 5.52 27.32
C TYR A 372 16.17 6.19 26.18
N SER A 373 16.67 5.40 25.23
CA SER A 373 17.25 5.93 24.00
C SER A 373 16.23 6.74 23.21
N ARG A 374 16.72 7.59 22.30
CA ARG A 374 15.84 8.33 21.38
C ARG A 374 14.95 7.36 20.60
N ARG A 375 15.48 6.22 20.14
CA ARG A 375 14.73 5.21 19.38
C ARG A 375 13.63 4.54 20.22
N GLU A 376 13.91 4.19 21.47
CA GLU A 376 12.90 3.63 22.38
C GLU A 376 11.74 4.59 22.60
N GLN A 377 11.97 5.90 22.68
CA GLN A 377 10.92 6.90 22.89
C GLN A 377 10.11 7.27 21.62
N GLU A 378 10.47 6.72 20.46
CA GLU A 378 9.86 7.09 19.17
C GLU A 378 8.39 6.69 19.04
N PRO A 379 7.95 5.48 19.43
CA PRO A 379 6.54 5.11 19.37
C PRO A 379 5.65 6.00 20.25
N ALA A 380 6.13 6.37 21.43
CA ALA A 380 5.42 7.28 22.33
C ALA A 380 5.28 8.70 21.73
N ARG A 381 6.30 9.20 21.02
CA ARG A 381 6.19 10.48 20.30
C ARG A 381 5.17 10.41 19.16
N ASN A 382 5.12 9.29 18.46
CA ASN A 382 4.18 9.09 17.36
C ASN A 382 2.74 9.02 17.87
N LEU A 383 2.50 8.38 19.03
CA LEU A 383 1.20 8.36 19.70
C LEU A 383 0.72 9.79 20.02
N VAL A 384 1.53 10.56 20.75
CA VAL A 384 1.16 11.95 21.12
C VAL A 384 0.93 12.80 19.88
N ALA A 385 1.75 12.67 18.84
CA ALA A 385 1.57 13.41 17.59
C ALA A 385 0.27 13.05 16.86
N ALA A 386 -0.12 11.76 16.85
CA ALA A 386 -1.40 11.33 16.30
C ALA A 386 -2.58 11.90 17.10
N HIS A 387 -2.48 11.87 18.43
CA HIS A 387 -3.50 12.42 19.32
C HIS A 387 -3.65 13.93 19.20
N ASP A 388 -2.55 14.67 19.09
CA ASP A 388 -2.59 16.13 18.88
C ASP A 388 -3.30 16.50 17.59
N GLN A 389 -3.11 15.70 16.53
CA GLN A 389 -3.88 15.88 15.30
C GLN A 389 -5.37 15.59 15.50
N LEU A 390 -5.73 14.51 16.23
CA LEU A 390 -7.13 14.21 16.56
C LEU A 390 -7.78 15.35 17.36
N ARG A 391 -7.07 15.94 18.33
CA ARG A 391 -7.52 17.12 19.09
C ARG A 391 -7.80 18.30 18.17
N ALA A 392 -6.87 18.62 17.28
CA ALA A 392 -7.03 19.71 16.33
C ALA A 392 -8.21 19.49 15.37
N ASP A 393 -8.44 18.25 14.95
CA ASP A 393 -9.55 17.92 14.08
C ASP A 393 -10.90 17.95 14.83
N LEU A 394 -10.93 17.57 16.11
CA LEU A 394 -12.12 17.68 16.97
C LEU A 394 -12.54 19.15 17.14
N ASP A 395 -11.59 20.02 17.46
CA ASP A 395 -11.83 21.46 17.63
C ASP A 395 -12.44 22.06 16.35
N ARG A 396 -11.90 21.67 15.20
CA ARG A 396 -12.39 22.15 13.92
C ARG A 396 -13.76 21.56 13.56
N LEU A 397 -14.03 20.30 13.90
CA LEU A 397 -15.35 19.69 13.73
C LEU A 397 -16.41 20.46 14.53
N GLY A 398 -16.14 20.73 15.82
CA GLY A 398 -17.03 21.51 16.67
C GLY A 398 -17.31 22.90 16.10
N GLU A 399 -16.28 23.58 15.59
CA GLU A 399 -16.43 24.89 14.96
C GLU A 399 -17.28 24.84 13.68
N VAL A 400 -17.10 23.83 12.82
CA VAL A 400 -17.92 23.67 11.61
C VAL A 400 -19.38 23.38 11.96
N VAL A 401 -19.64 22.48 12.92
CA VAL A 401 -21.01 22.19 13.38
C VAL A 401 -21.67 23.45 13.93
N ARG A 402 -20.96 24.23 14.76
CA ARG A 402 -21.47 25.50 15.29
C ARG A 402 -21.82 26.48 14.16
N GLN A 403 -20.95 26.64 13.18
CA GLN A 403 -21.19 27.54 12.04
C GLN A 403 -22.40 27.13 11.18
N VAL A 404 -22.61 25.82 11.00
CA VAL A 404 -23.80 25.30 10.29
C VAL A 404 -25.07 25.57 11.10
N LEU A 405 -25.04 25.34 12.42
CA LEU A 405 -26.21 25.55 13.29
C LEU A 405 -26.58 27.03 13.46
N ASP A 406 -25.62 27.93 13.30
CA ASP A 406 -25.82 29.38 13.39
C ASP A 406 -26.19 29.99 12.00
N ASP A 407 -26.51 29.17 10.99
CA ASP A 407 -26.74 29.55 9.58
C ASP A 407 -25.60 30.37 8.94
N ALA A 408 -24.39 30.28 9.51
CA ALA A 408 -23.21 31.04 9.08
C ALA A 408 -22.37 30.30 8.02
N LEU A 409 -22.62 29.00 7.82
CA LEU A 409 -21.93 28.17 6.83
C LEU A 409 -22.93 27.22 6.17
N ASP A 410 -22.96 27.22 4.84
CA ASP A 410 -23.81 26.32 4.06
C ASP A 410 -23.40 24.85 4.29
N PRO A 411 -24.35 23.90 4.42
CA PRO A 411 -24.03 22.48 4.59
C PRO A 411 -23.12 21.89 3.49
N GLY A 412 -23.18 22.39 2.27
CA GLY A 412 -22.29 22.03 1.16
C GLY A 412 -20.86 22.59 1.29
N GLU A 413 -20.72 23.77 1.91
CA GLU A 413 -19.41 24.34 2.25
C GLU A 413 -18.81 23.69 3.50
N ALA A 414 -19.61 23.41 4.52
CA ALA A 414 -19.24 22.62 5.69
C ALA A 414 -18.72 21.24 5.32
N ARG A 415 -19.39 20.59 4.37
CA ARG A 415 -18.96 19.35 3.71
C ARG A 415 -17.55 19.46 3.10
N SER A 416 -17.25 20.58 2.46
CA SER A 416 -15.96 20.84 1.83
C SER A 416 -14.85 21.16 2.85
N GLU A 417 -15.22 21.76 4.00
CA GLU A 417 -14.31 21.99 5.14
C GLU A 417 -13.98 20.69 5.88
N ILE A 418 -14.96 19.83 6.13
CA ILE A 418 -14.76 18.50 6.73
C ILE A 418 -13.91 17.62 5.81
N GLN A 419 -14.13 17.68 4.49
CA GLN A 419 -13.23 17.01 3.53
C GLN A 419 -11.80 17.56 3.63
N ARG A 420 -11.62 18.85 3.94
CA ARG A 420 -10.30 19.47 4.13
C ARG A 420 -9.61 19.10 5.44
N LEU A 421 -10.36 18.77 6.49
CA LEU A 421 -9.78 18.12 7.67
C LEU A 421 -9.11 16.80 7.30
N SER A 422 -9.80 15.98 6.50
CA SER A 422 -9.23 14.76 5.93
C SER A 422 -8.07 15.03 4.96
N LEU A 423 -8.02 16.21 4.31
CA LEU A 423 -6.94 16.61 3.40
C LEU A 423 -5.71 17.23 4.12
N ARG A 424 -5.82 17.77 5.34
CA ARG A 424 -4.63 18.23 6.09
C ARG A 424 -3.85 17.08 6.73
N GLN A 425 -4.42 15.89 6.74
CA GLN A 425 -3.75 14.60 6.95
C GLN A 425 -3.29 13.93 5.63
N ASN A 426 -3.24 14.64 4.48
CA ASN A 426 -3.01 14.06 3.15
C ASN A 426 -1.73 13.20 3.02
N ALA A 427 -1.88 11.91 3.31
CA ALA A 427 -1.92 10.92 2.25
C ALA A 427 -3.37 10.39 2.12
N TRP A 428 -3.92 10.49 0.91
CA TRP A 428 -5.13 9.82 0.36
C TRP A 428 -6.50 10.54 0.50
N THR A 429 -7.17 10.72 -0.65
CA THR A 429 -8.46 11.42 -0.83
C THR A 429 -9.59 10.45 -1.21
N LEU A 430 -10.79 10.77 -0.71
CA LEU A 430 -11.98 9.93 -0.49
C LEU A 430 -13.25 10.50 -1.19
N GLY A 431 -14.35 9.71 -1.16
CA GLY A 431 -15.75 10.14 -0.94
C GLY A 431 -16.50 8.99 -0.23
N ALA A 432 -17.45 9.11 0.71
CA ALA A 432 -18.38 10.14 1.19
C ALA A 432 -18.63 10.07 2.74
N TYR A 433 -19.55 10.94 3.22
CA TYR A 433 -19.72 11.71 4.48
C TYR A 433 -19.64 11.08 5.88
N CYS A 434 -19.28 11.94 6.84
CA CYS A 434 -19.15 11.88 8.32
C CYS A 434 -18.52 10.65 8.96
N ALA A 435 -18.77 9.46 8.42
CA ALA A 435 -18.00 8.25 8.67
C ALA A 435 -16.50 8.42 8.36
N SER A 436 -16.07 9.46 7.64
CA SER A 436 -14.63 9.72 7.38
C SER A 436 -13.87 10.22 8.61
N TYR A 437 -14.50 11.04 9.45
CA TYR A 437 -13.89 11.50 10.70
C TYR A 437 -13.89 10.37 11.73
N CYS A 438 -15.02 9.67 11.81
CA CYS A 438 -15.19 8.50 12.65
C CYS A 438 -14.24 7.35 12.28
N ARG A 439 -13.96 7.13 10.98
CA ARG A 439 -12.99 6.13 10.48
C ARG A 439 -11.57 6.35 10.98
N VAL A 440 -11.15 7.59 11.27
CA VAL A 440 -9.77 7.88 11.69
C VAL A 440 -9.57 7.54 13.17
N THR A 441 -10.53 7.87 14.04
CA THR A 441 -10.54 7.41 15.44
C THR A 441 -10.67 5.88 15.51
N THR A 442 -11.46 5.25 14.63
CA THR A 442 -11.58 3.78 14.59
C THR A 442 -10.26 3.10 14.15
N VAL A 443 -9.49 3.63 13.19
CA VAL A 443 -8.28 2.96 12.66
C VAL A 443 -7.09 2.99 13.64
N HIS A 444 -6.92 4.10 14.36
CA HIS A 444 -5.87 4.24 15.39
C HIS A 444 -6.16 3.29 16.57
N HIS A 445 -7.38 3.31 17.09
CA HIS A 445 -7.80 2.45 18.21
C HIS A 445 -7.92 0.96 17.83
N THR A 446 -8.27 0.63 16.58
CA THR A 446 -8.31 -0.79 16.13
C THR A 446 -6.91 -1.41 16.12
N ARG A 447 -5.88 -0.67 15.73
CA ARG A 447 -4.49 -1.17 15.75
C ARG A 447 -3.98 -1.34 17.18
N GLU A 448 -4.43 -0.48 18.09
CA GLU A 448 -4.11 -0.58 19.51
C GLU A 448 -4.77 -1.81 20.14
N ASP A 449 -6.06 -2.05 19.87
CA ASP A 449 -6.81 -3.21 20.39
C ASP A 449 -6.31 -4.55 19.81
N GLU A 450 -5.99 -4.61 18.52
CA GLU A 450 -5.66 -5.86 17.84
C GLU A 450 -4.17 -6.22 17.93
N ASP A 451 -3.28 -5.21 17.96
CA ASP A 451 -1.84 -5.42 17.95
C ASP A 451 -1.17 -4.92 19.25
N LEU A 452 -1.35 -3.64 19.64
CA LEU A 452 -0.57 -3.01 20.73
C LEU A 452 -0.89 -3.63 22.08
N PHE A 453 -2.16 -3.70 22.43
CA PHE A 453 -2.63 -4.13 23.75
C PHE A 453 -2.31 -5.61 23.97
N PRO A 454 -2.50 -6.52 23.01
CA PRO A 454 -2.01 -7.89 23.13
C PRO A 454 -0.49 -7.97 23.34
N HIS A 455 0.30 -7.13 22.66
CA HIS A 455 1.75 -7.08 22.85
C HIS A 455 2.16 -6.57 24.24
N LEU A 456 1.60 -5.44 24.68
CA LEU A 456 1.86 -4.86 25.99
C LEU A 456 1.39 -5.78 27.12
N ARG A 457 0.22 -6.42 26.97
CA ARG A 457 -0.31 -7.40 27.93
C ARG A 457 0.59 -8.63 28.06
N ARG A 458 1.19 -9.10 26.96
CA ARG A 458 2.20 -10.18 27.00
C ARG A 458 3.51 -9.72 27.62
N SER A 459 3.90 -8.46 27.42
CA SER A 459 5.17 -7.90 27.89
C SER A 459 5.14 -7.56 29.38
N ASP A 460 4.03 -7.03 29.89
CA ASP A 460 3.78 -6.81 31.31
C ASP A 460 2.31 -7.07 31.65
N PRO A 461 1.98 -8.26 32.20
CA PRO A 461 0.60 -8.62 32.57
C PRO A 461 -0.05 -7.65 33.56
N ARG A 462 0.72 -6.85 34.30
CA ARG A 462 0.18 -5.85 35.25
C ARG A 462 -0.50 -4.68 34.54
N LEU A 463 -0.27 -4.49 33.24
CA LEU A 463 -0.98 -3.52 32.41
C LEU A 463 -2.42 -3.97 32.09
N GLY A 464 -2.78 -5.23 32.37
CA GLY A 464 -4.05 -5.83 31.94
C GLY A 464 -5.27 -4.97 32.26
N ALA A 465 -5.41 -4.47 33.48
CA ALA A 465 -6.56 -3.66 33.88
C ALA A 465 -6.66 -2.33 33.12
N VAL A 466 -5.53 -1.67 32.83
CA VAL A 466 -5.48 -0.45 32.01
C VAL A 466 -5.89 -0.75 30.58
N LEU A 467 -5.33 -1.81 29.99
CA LEU A 467 -5.61 -2.18 28.61
C LEU A 467 -7.06 -2.63 28.42
N ASP A 468 -7.62 -3.39 29.37
CA ASP A 468 -9.04 -3.76 29.38
C ASP A 468 -9.91 -2.50 29.45
N ARG A 469 -9.52 -1.53 30.30
CA ARG A 469 -10.23 -0.26 30.42
C ARG A 469 -10.18 0.58 29.14
N LEU A 470 -9.04 0.67 28.47
CA LEU A 470 -8.90 1.40 27.22
C LEU A 470 -9.76 0.77 26.12
N THR A 471 -9.78 -0.57 26.01
CA THR A 471 -10.67 -1.28 25.07
C THR A 471 -12.15 -1.05 25.39
N GLU A 472 -12.56 -1.04 26.66
CA GLU A 472 -13.93 -0.66 27.04
C GLU A 472 -14.29 0.78 26.58
N GLU A 473 -13.37 1.73 26.77
CA GLU A 473 -13.56 3.11 26.35
C GLU A 473 -13.60 3.24 24.81
N HIS A 474 -12.83 2.45 24.06
CA HIS A 474 -12.91 2.37 22.59
C HIS A 474 -14.31 1.96 22.13
N HIS A 475 -14.89 0.90 22.73
CA HIS A 475 -16.23 0.45 22.40
C HIS A 475 -17.30 1.51 22.71
N ALA A 476 -17.16 2.22 23.83
CA ALA A 476 -18.06 3.30 24.20
C ALA A 476 -17.94 4.51 23.24
N ILE A 477 -16.73 4.89 22.84
CA ILE A 477 -16.49 5.95 21.83
C ILE A 477 -17.12 5.60 20.49
N GLN A 478 -17.01 4.33 20.06
CA GLN A 478 -17.66 3.85 18.85
C GLN A 478 -19.19 4.05 18.92
N GLY A 479 -19.81 3.82 20.08
CA GLY A 479 -21.23 4.11 20.29
C GLY A 479 -21.59 5.60 20.18
N VAL A 480 -20.72 6.50 20.66
CA VAL A 480 -20.92 7.97 20.51
C VAL A 480 -20.78 8.40 19.05
N ILE A 481 -19.80 7.84 18.35
CA ILE A 481 -19.59 8.04 16.92
C ILE A 481 -20.85 7.67 16.12
N GLU A 482 -21.46 6.51 16.40
CA GLU A 482 -22.69 6.07 15.75
C GLU A 482 -23.89 6.97 16.11
N ARG A 483 -23.92 7.52 17.33
CA ARG A 483 -24.93 8.50 17.74
C ARG A 483 -24.79 9.81 16.98
N LEU A 484 -23.56 10.29 16.79
CA LEU A 484 -23.27 11.48 15.99
C LEU A 484 -23.69 11.27 14.53
N ASP A 485 -23.40 10.11 13.93
CA ASP A 485 -23.81 9.79 12.56
C ASP A 485 -25.34 9.80 12.40
N ARG A 486 -26.08 9.19 13.34
CA ARG A 486 -27.56 9.25 13.34
C ARG A 486 -28.08 10.67 13.45
N ALA A 487 -27.49 11.50 14.32
CA ALA A 487 -27.89 12.89 14.51
C ALA A 487 -27.64 13.73 13.24
N LEU A 488 -26.51 13.51 12.56
CA LEU A 488 -26.18 14.15 11.29
C LEU A 488 -27.17 13.76 10.17
N VAL A 489 -27.50 12.47 10.04
CA VAL A 489 -28.46 12.01 9.03
C VAL A 489 -29.84 12.62 9.26
N ALA A 490 -30.29 12.68 10.52
CA ALA A 490 -31.56 13.31 10.87
C ALA A 490 -31.56 14.82 10.56
N PHE A 491 -30.47 15.52 10.88
CA PHE A 491 -30.31 16.95 10.60
C PHE A 491 -30.36 17.25 9.10
N VAL A 492 -29.64 16.46 8.27
CA VAL A 492 -29.63 16.65 6.81
C VAL A 492 -30.98 16.36 6.15
N ARG A 493 -31.78 15.47 6.73
CA ARG A 493 -33.12 15.15 6.23
C ARG A 493 -34.20 16.13 6.68
N GLU A 494 -33.83 17.17 7.44
CA GLU A 494 -34.78 18.08 8.11
C GLU A 494 -35.74 17.34 9.06
N GLU A 495 -35.36 16.14 9.50
CA GLU A 495 -36.14 15.25 10.37
C GLU A 495 -35.74 15.39 11.86
N GLY A 496 -34.65 16.10 12.15
CA GLY A 496 -34.14 16.34 13.51
C GLY A 496 -33.79 17.81 13.76
N ASP A 497 -33.72 18.21 15.03
CA ASP A 497 -33.26 19.53 15.42
C ASP A 497 -31.72 19.60 15.51
N GLY A 498 -31.19 20.83 15.42
CA GLY A 498 -29.76 21.09 15.56
C GLY A 498 -29.19 20.85 16.97
N GLU A 499 -30.07 20.72 17.98
CA GLU A 499 -29.68 20.49 19.37
C GLU A 499 -29.15 19.07 19.57
N ALA A 500 -29.78 18.07 18.96
CA ALA A 500 -29.31 16.69 18.98
C ALA A 500 -27.92 16.51 18.33
N LEU A 501 -27.65 17.25 17.25
CA LEU A 501 -26.35 17.25 16.57
C LEU A 501 -25.26 17.90 17.43
N ARG A 502 -25.58 19.03 18.07
CA ARG A 502 -24.66 19.72 18.99
C ARG A 502 -24.32 18.83 20.18
N ALA A 503 -25.33 18.27 20.84
CA ALA A 503 -25.14 17.39 22.00
C ALA A 503 -24.30 16.14 21.68
N ALA A 504 -24.47 15.53 20.50
CA ALA A 504 -23.66 14.39 20.08
C ALA A 504 -22.20 14.78 19.77
N THR A 505 -21.98 15.99 19.24
CA THR A 505 -20.64 16.51 18.95
C THR A 505 -19.90 16.83 20.25
N ASP A 506 -20.55 17.51 21.19
CA ASP A 506 -19.98 17.87 22.50
C ASP A 506 -19.64 16.60 23.31
N LEU A 507 -20.52 15.59 23.28
CA LEU A 507 -20.27 14.30 23.91
C LEU A 507 -19.07 13.59 23.28
N LEU A 508 -18.92 13.61 21.96
CA LEU A 508 -17.75 13.03 21.29
C LEU A 508 -16.46 13.73 21.70
N ALA A 509 -16.45 15.06 21.72
CA ALA A 509 -15.29 15.85 22.11
C ALA A 509 -14.85 15.53 23.55
N ASP A 510 -15.76 15.63 24.52
CA ASP A 510 -15.44 15.37 25.93
C ASP A 510 -14.97 13.93 26.17
N THR A 511 -15.61 12.97 25.50
CA THR A 511 -15.30 11.54 25.62
C THR A 511 -13.91 11.23 25.03
N LEU A 512 -13.64 11.70 23.81
CA LEU A 512 -12.39 11.41 23.12
C LEU A 512 -11.21 12.15 23.76
N LEU A 513 -11.34 13.44 24.12
CA LEU A 513 -10.26 14.18 24.78
C LEU A 513 -9.87 13.56 26.13
N SER A 514 -10.85 13.10 26.90
CA SER A 514 -10.61 12.38 28.15
C SER A 514 -9.87 11.07 27.94
N HIS A 515 -10.27 10.33 26.92
CA HIS A 515 -9.68 9.05 26.56
C HIS A 515 -8.22 9.18 26.11
N LEU A 516 -7.92 10.09 25.16
CA LEU A 516 -6.57 10.31 24.66
C LEU A 516 -5.59 10.72 25.78
N ALA A 517 -6.06 11.54 26.72
CA ALA A 517 -5.25 11.94 27.88
C ALA A 517 -4.99 10.77 28.85
N TYR A 518 -5.94 9.84 28.97
CA TYR A 518 -5.76 8.63 29.76
C TYR A 518 -4.77 7.68 29.09
N GLU A 519 -4.94 7.41 27.80
CA GLU A 519 -4.07 6.54 27.04
C GLU A 519 -2.62 7.01 27.03
N GLU A 520 -2.38 8.29 26.71
CA GLU A 520 -1.02 8.84 26.73
C GLU A 520 -0.37 8.69 28.11
N ARG A 521 -1.13 8.96 29.17
CA ARG A 521 -0.60 8.88 30.54
C ARG A 521 -0.17 7.47 30.90
N GLU A 522 -0.96 6.46 30.51
CA GLU A 522 -0.71 5.08 30.91
C GLU A 522 0.21 4.32 29.95
N LEU A 523 0.26 4.68 28.65
CA LEU A 523 0.98 3.90 27.63
C LEU A 523 2.31 4.50 27.17
N ILE A 524 2.60 5.80 27.37
CA ILE A 524 3.86 6.41 26.92
C ILE A 524 5.09 5.66 27.46
N GLU A 525 5.15 5.35 28.77
CA GLU A 525 6.30 4.60 29.31
C GLU A 525 6.30 3.14 28.88
N PRO A 526 5.19 2.39 28.96
CA PRO A 526 5.15 1.01 28.49
C PRO A 526 5.55 0.85 27.02
N MET A 527 5.12 1.76 26.14
CA MET A 527 5.53 1.77 24.74
C MET A 527 7.01 2.08 24.58
N ALA A 528 7.54 3.06 25.32
CA ALA A 528 8.96 3.33 25.32
C ALA A 528 9.79 2.16 25.90
N ARG A 529 9.16 1.33 26.74
CA ARG A 529 9.79 0.21 27.41
C ARG A 529 9.81 -1.06 26.61
N PHE A 530 8.68 -1.43 26.03
CA PHE A 530 8.47 -2.73 25.39
C PHE A 530 8.32 -2.62 23.87
N GLY A 531 8.35 -1.39 23.34
CA GLY A 531 8.03 -1.13 21.94
C GLY A 531 6.56 -1.41 21.64
N THR A 532 6.22 -1.45 20.36
CA THR A 532 4.85 -1.66 19.89
C THR A 532 4.57 -3.12 19.51
N GLY A 533 5.59 -3.92 19.20
CA GLY A 533 5.43 -5.33 18.82
C GLY A 533 5.34 -5.60 17.31
N TRP A 534 5.62 -4.60 16.48
CA TRP A 534 5.75 -4.67 15.02
C TRP A 534 6.87 -3.77 14.51
#